data_AF-A0A1C2TSK1-F1
#
_entry.id   AF-A0A1C2TSK1-F1
#
_cell.length_a   1.000
_cell.length_b   1.000
_cell.length_c   1.000
_cell.angle_alpha   90.00
_cell.angle_beta   90.00
_cell.angle_gamma   90.00
#
_symmetry.space_group_name_H-M   'P 1'
#
loop_
_entity.id
_entity.type
_entity.pdbx_description
1 polymer ?
#
loop_
_entity_poly.entity_id
_entity_poly.type
_entity_poly.pdbx_seq_one_letter_code
_entity_poly.pdbx_strand_id
1 'polypeptide(L)'
;MRIGLTGTYSSGKTLTSLIISDYLNLPRTEARTMREILPHAAPGKTLEEVSSPELIQMIITRHMDRVIHEYKHKERFISDGCSLQEWIYGSVRVKYGMNPNQSIDLKQGETVSKTAELAYFESIMSELGKVFKRHVKESFDAFIHLPNELPLAKDGHRPVNELFRSASDDLLKETFDELGIKYHIVGGTLEQRANTISEILNIKPVKTIEESIASANAKYKTLIM
;
A
#
# COMPACT_ATOMS: atom_id res chain seq x y z
N MET A 1 12.86 11.57 10.68
CA MET A 1 13.01 10.63 9.54
C MET A 1 11.72 9.85 9.36
N ARG A 2 11.02 10.11 8.26
CA ARG A 2 9.67 9.63 7.96
C ARG A 2 9.74 8.74 6.72
N ILE A 3 9.69 7.43 6.95
CA ILE A 3 9.92 6.43 5.90
C ILE A 3 8.62 5.70 5.61
N GLY A 4 8.30 5.51 4.32
CA GLY A 4 7.19 4.66 3.91
C GLY A 4 7.67 3.31 3.41
N LEU A 5 7.05 2.22 3.87
CA LEU A 5 7.21 0.89 3.29
C LEU A 5 6.10 0.65 2.27
N THR A 6 6.47 0.55 1.00
CA THR A 6 5.51 0.33 -0.09
C THR A 6 5.75 -0.99 -0.81
N GLY A 7 4.90 -1.29 -1.77
CA GLY A 7 4.81 -2.58 -2.45
C GLY A 7 3.35 -3.02 -2.54
N THR A 8 3.03 -3.91 -3.48
CA THR A 8 1.64 -4.28 -3.73
C THR A 8 1.12 -5.35 -2.76
N TYR A 9 -0.05 -5.92 -3.05
CA TYR A 9 -0.65 -6.97 -2.24
C TYR A 9 0.29 -8.16 -2.09
N SER A 10 0.35 -8.69 -0.86
CA SER A 10 1.23 -9.81 -0.50
C SER A 10 2.72 -9.56 -0.63
N SER A 11 3.22 -8.32 -0.79
CA SER A 11 4.68 -8.06 -0.82
C SER A 11 5.41 -8.17 0.53
N GLY A 12 4.68 -8.41 1.63
CA GLY A 12 5.27 -8.56 2.98
C GLY A 12 5.45 -7.26 3.78
N LYS A 13 4.80 -6.15 3.37
CA LYS A 13 4.91 -4.83 4.03
C LYS A 13 4.64 -4.86 5.52
N THR A 14 3.49 -5.40 5.94
CA THR A 14 3.06 -5.37 7.34
C THR A 14 4.07 -6.07 8.23
N LEU A 15 4.48 -7.29 7.88
CA LEU A 15 5.49 -8.00 8.65
C LEU A 15 6.84 -7.26 8.64
N THR A 16 7.29 -6.75 7.48
CA THR A 16 8.53 -5.97 7.38
C THR A 16 8.48 -4.71 8.26
N SER A 17 7.37 -3.99 8.26
CA SER A 17 7.20 -2.77 9.06
C SER A 17 7.19 -3.03 10.56
N LEU A 18 6.61 -4.16 11.00
CA LEU A 18 6.67 -4.61 12.40
C LEU A 18 8.11 -4.95 12.81
N ILE A 19 8.85 -5.65 11.94
CA ILE A 19 10.26 -5.98 12.17
C ILE A 19 11.09 -4.71 12.27
N ILE A 20 11.00 -3.80 11.30
CA ILE A 20 11.78 -2.57 11.27
C ILE A 20 11.48 -1.66 12.47
N SER A 21 10.21 -1.59 12.87
CA SER A 21 9.81 -0.81 14.05
C SER A 21 10.52 -1.31 15.31
N ASP A 22 10.55 -2.62 15.53
CA ASP A 22 11.19 -3.23 16.69
C ASP A 22 12.73 -3.22 16.59
N TYR A 23 13.26 -3.55 15.41
CA TYR A 23 14.68 -3.71 15.13
C TYR A 23 15.45 -2.38 15.18
N LEU A 24 14.85 -1.28 14.69
CA LEU A 24 15.47 0.04 14.60
C LEU A 24 14.90 1.06 15.61
N ASN A 25 14.03 0.60 16.51
CA ASN A 25 13.29 1.42 17.48
C ASN A 25 12.63 2.64 16.81
N LEU A 26 11.83 2.37 15.77
CA LEU A 26 11.09 3.36 14.99
C LEU A 26 9.60 3.26 15.34
N PRO A 27 8.91 4.37 15.68
CA PRO A 27 7.47 4.37 15.78
C PRO A 27 6.84 3.87 14.47
N ARG A 28 5.92 2.91 14.56
CA ARG A 28 5.18 2.40 13.42
C ARG A 28 3.83 3.10 13.31
N THR A 29 3.44 3.44 12.09
CA THR A 29 2.12 3.96 11.77
C THR A 29 1.49 3.16 10.62
N GLU A 30 0.16 3.09 10.58
CA GLU A 30 -0.61 2.42 9.53
C GLU A 30 -2.02 3.00 9.45
N ALA A 31 -2.73 2.71 8.36
CA ALA A 31 -4.16 3.00 8.23
C ALA A 31 -4.97 1.70 8.23
N ARG A 32 -6.21 1.77 8.72
CA ARG A 32 -7.18 0.66 8.70
C ARG A 32 -7.28 0.07 7.30
N THR A 33 -7.21 -1.27 7.20
CA THR A 33 -7.38 -2.04 5.97
C THR A 33 -8.71 -1.74 5.30
N MET A 34 -8.78 -1.94 3.97
CA MET A 34 -10.06 -1.86 3.26
C MET A 34 -11.11 -2.81 3.85
N ARG A 35 -10.68 -3.97 4.40
CA ARG A 35 -11.55 -4.93 5.08
C ARG A 35 -12.15 -4.35 6.36
N GLU A 36 -11.39 -3.61 7.15
CA GLU A 36 -11.90 -2.94 8.36
C GLU A 36 -12.84 -1.77 8.03
N ILE A 37 -12.63 -1.11 6.88
CA ILE A 37 -13.45 0.03 6.46
C ILE A 37 -14.77 -0.44 5.81
N LEU A 38 -14.73 -1.52 5.04
CA LEU A 38 -15.84 -1.99 4.21
C LEU A 38 -17.18 -2.16 4.94
N PRO A 39 -17.26 -2.79 6.13
CA PRO A 39 -18.54 -2.98 6.83
C PRO A 39 -19.28 -1.70 7.17
N HIS A 40 -18.55 -0.58 7.29
CA HIS A 40 -19.11 0.74 7.58
C HIS A 40 -19.37 1.55 6.31
N ALA A 41 -18.51 1.40 5.31
CA ALA A 41 -18.59 2.17 4.07
C ALA A 41 -19.63 1.61 3.09
N ALA A 42 -19.74 0.28 3.00
CA ALA A 42 -20.70 -0.40 2.14
C ALA A 42 -21.22 -1.68 2.84
N PRO A 43 -22.14 -1.52 3.81
CA PRO A 43 -22.63 -2.64 4.63
C PRO A 43 -23.21 -3.78 3.78
N GLY A 44 -22.78 -5.01 4.06
CA GLY A 44 -23.26 -6.21 3.37
C GLY A 44 -22.65 -6.49 2.00
N LYS A 45 -21.77 -5.61 1.49
CA LYS A 45 -21.07 -5.81 0.21
C LYS A 45 -19.68 -6.41 0.39
N THR A 46 -19.23 -7.11 -0.63
CA THR A 46 -17.83 -7.49 -0.87
C THR A 46 -17.10 -6.38 -1.64
N LEU A 47 -15.76 -6.41 -1.71
CA LEU A 47 -14.98 -5.41 -2.47
C LEU A 47 -15.21 -5.50 -3.99
N GLU A 48 -15.73 -6.63 -4.45
CA GLU A 48 -16.17 -6.93 -5.80
C GLU A 48 -17.50 -6.24 -6.16
N GLU A 49 -18.34 -5.96 -5.16
CA GLU A 49 -19.69 -5.37 -5.32
C GLU A 49 -19.71 -3.85 -5.05
N VAL A 50 -18.59 -3.30 -4.57
CA VAL A 50 -18.46 -1.86 -4.28
C VAL A 50 -18.52 -1.04 -5.57
N SER A 51 -19.43 -0.06 -5.59
CA SER A 51 -19.59 0.92 -6.68
C SER A 51 -18.47 1.97 -6.67
N SER A 52 -18.34 2.74 -7.77
CA SER A 52 -17.33 3.80 -7.85
C SER A 52 -17.44 4.87 -6.75
N PRO A 53 -18.62 5.37 -6.34
CA PRO A 53 -18.72 6.32 -5.23
C PRO A 53 -18.35 5.72 -3.87
N GLU A 54 -18.76 4.48 -3.59
CA GLU A 54 -18.42 3.78 -2.36
C GLU A 54 -16.90 3.54 -2.27
N LEU A 55 -16.26 3.17 -3.39
CA LEU A 55 -14.81 3.03 -3.44
C LEU A 55 -14.10 4.36 -3.17
N ILE A 56 -14.58 5.47 -3.75
CA ILE A 56 -14.04 6.81 -3.51
C ILE A 56 -14.10 7.13 -2.02
N GLN A 57 -15.26 6.93 -1.38
CA GLN A 57 -15.42 7.15 0.06
C GLN A 57 -14.42 6.31 0.88
N MET A 58 -14.23 5.03 0.53
CA MET A 58 -13.29 4.16 1.22
C MET A 58 -11.83 4.65 1.08
N ILE A 59 -11.44 5.05 -0.14
CA ILE A 59 -10.11 5.61 -0.42
C ILE A 59 -9.87 6.89 0.41
N ILE A 60 -10.84 7.80 0.45
CA ILE A 60 -10.76 9.04 1.23
C ILE A 60 -10.71 8.73 2.73
N THR A 61 -11.56 7.83 3.22
CA THR A 61 -11.58 7.41 4.64
C THR A 61 -10.21 6.89 5.07
N ARG A 62 -9.62 6.00 4.28
CA ARG A 62 -8.31 5.42 4.56
C ARG A 62 -7.18 6.45 4.48
N HIS A 63 -7.26 7.40 3.54
CA HIS A 63 -6.33 8.52 3.46
C HIS A 63 -6.40 9.41 4.72
N MET A 64 -7.60 9.74 5.20
CA MET A 64 -7.76 10.56 6.40
C MET A 64 -7.20 9.89 7.65
N ASP A 65 -7.45 8.58 7.84
CA ASP A 65 -6.83 7.83 8.94
C ASP A 65 -5.31 7.92 8.89
N ARG A 66 -4.75 7.76 7.69
CA ARG A 66 -3.31 7.82 7.46
C ARG A 66 -2.74 9.19 7.82
N VAL A 67 -3.37 10.27 7.33
CA VAL A 67 -2.98 11.65 7.64
C VAL A 67 -2.94 11.87 9.16
N ILE A 68 -3.98 11.42 9.87
CA ILE A 68 -4.07 11.56 11.33
C ILE A 68 -2.93 10.81 12.03
N HIS A 69 -2.65 9.56 11.64
CA HIS A 69 -1.60 8.76 12.29
C HIS A 69 -0.18 9.23 11.94
N GLU A 70 0.07 9.62 10.69
CA GLU A 70 1.36 10.19 10.27
C GLU A 70 1.63 11.52 10.99
N TYR A 71 0.60 12.36 11.16
CA TYR A 71 0.73 13.61 11.90
C TYR A 71 1.06 13.39 13.38
N LYS A 72 0.49 12.36 14.04
CA LYS A 72 0.81 12.00 15.43
C LYS A 72 2.27 11.61 15.63
N HIS A 73 2.95 11.10 14.60
CA HIS A 73 4.34 10.66 14.67
C HIS A 73 5.31 11.53 13.85
N LYS A 74 4.90 12.76 13.48
CA LYS A 74 5.56 13.62 12.47
C LYS A 74 7.08 13.80 12.58
N GLU A 75 7.67 13.59 13.74
CA GLU A 75 9.13 13.70 13.93
C GLU A 75 9.90 12.52 13.29
N ARG A 76 9.41 11.28 13.51
CA ARG A 76 10.08 10.06 13.06
C ARG A 76 9.13 8.86 13.08
N PHE A 77 8.99 8.17 11.95
CA PHE A 77 8.19 6.96 11.85
C PHE A 77 8.59 6.06 10.68
N ILE A 78 8.13 4.81 10.74
CA ILE A 78 8.00 3.87 9.62
C ILE A 78 6.50 3.63 9.35
N SER A 79 6.05 3.90 8.13
CA SER A 79 4.65 3.74 7.74
C SER A 79 4.44 2.43 6.98
N ASP A 80 3.46 1.63 7.39
CA ASP A 80 2.96 0.52 6.57
C ASP A 80 2.08 1.08 5.45
N GLY A 81 2.71 1.24 4.29
CA GLY A 81 2.16 1.88 3.12
C GLY A 81 2.12 3.41 3.16
N CYS A 82 1.49 4.00 2.15
CA CYS A 82 1.30 5.44 2.03
C CYS A 82 0.05 5.76 1.17
N SER A 83 -0.39 7.02 1.19
CA SER A 83 -1.56 7.48 0.44
C SER A 83 -1.55 7.10 -1.04
N LEU A 84 -0.38 7.06 -1.70
CA LEU A 84 -0.33 6.67 -3.10
C LEU A 84 -0.93 5.28 -3.35
N GLN A 85 -0.74 4.30 -2.46
CA GLN A 85 -1.29 2.96 -2.67
C GLN A 85 -2.82 2.94 -2.59
N GLU A 86 -3.41 3.80 -1.76
CA GLU A 86 -4.87 3.95 -1.70
C GLU A 86 -5.43 4.56 -2.99
N TRP A 87 -4.78 5.61 -3.51
CA TRP A 87 -5.18 6.25 -4.76
C TRP A 87 -4.94 5.36 -5.99
N ILE A 88 -3.81 4.65 -6.04
CA ILE A 88 -3.45 3.72 -7.13
C ILE A 88 -4.44 2.58 -7.22
N TYR A 89 -4.91 2.06 -6.08
CA TYR A 89 -5.95 1.03 -6.08
C TYR A 89 -7.21 1.46 -6.83
N GLY A 90 -7.65 2.71 -6.65
CA GLY A 90 -8.75 3.28 -7.44
C GLY A 90 -8.35 3.53 -8.90
N SER A 91 -7.20 4.15 -9.12
CA SER A 91 -6.74 4.53 -10.46
C SER A 91 -6.56 3.33 -11.41
N VAL A 92 -6.07 2.21 -10.90
CA VAL A 92 -5.85 0.99 -11.69
C VAL A 92 -7.17 0.29 -12.04
N ARG A 93 -8.24 0.47 -11.26
CA ARG A 93 -9.60 0.00 -11.61
C ARG A 93 -10.20 0.71 -12.82
N VAL A 94 -9.65 1.85 -13.22
CA VAL A 94 -10.02 2.48 -14.50
C VAL A 94 -9.62 1.58 -15.68
N LYS A 95 -8.48 0.89 -15.58
CA LYS A 95 -7.94 0.01 -16.65
C LYS A 95 -8.58 -1.38 -16.65
N TYR A 96 -8.85 -1.91 -15.46
CA TYR A 96 -9.30 -3.29 -15.28
C TYR A 96 -10.76 -3.42 -14.81
N GLY A 97 -11.49 -2.30 -14.81
CA GLY A 97 -12.87 -2.24 -14.36
C GLY A 97 -13.01 -2.15 -12.84
N MET A 98 -14.23 -1.82 -12.42
CA MET A 98 -14.56 -1.71 -11.00
C MET A 98 -14.37 -3.04 -10.28
N ASN A 99 -14.55 -4.19 -10.94
CA ASN A 99 -14.19 -5.49 -10.38
C ASN A 99 -13.07 -6.14 -11.22
N PRO A 100 -11.80 -6.08 -10.78
CA PRO A 100 -10.68 -6.66 -11.51
C PRO A 100 -10.77 -8.19 -11.76
N ASN A 101 -11.60 -8.91 -11.00
CA ASN A 101 -11.81 -10.34 -11.25
C ASN A 101 -12.63 -10.61 -12.53
N GLN A 102 -13.35 -9.61 -13.03
CA GLN A 102 -14.06 -9.69 -14.32
C GLN A 102 -13.13 -9.47 -15.52
N SER A 103 -11.86 -9.11 -15.27
CA SER A 103 -10.89 -8.78 -16.31
C SER A 103 -9.67 -9.70 -16.28
N ILE A 104 -9.82 -10.92 -15.73
CA ILE A 104 -8.74 -11.90 -15.62
C ILE A 104 -8.27 -12.44 -16.98
N ASP A 105 -9.14 -12.39 -17.98
CA ASP A 105 -8.86 -12.87 -19.33
C ASP A 105 -8.14 -11.84 -20.21
N LEU A 106 -7.98 -10.60 -19.71
CA LEU A 106 -7.20 -9.58 -20.41
C LEU A 106 -5.75 -10.02 -20.51
N LYS A 107 -5.09 -9.61 -21.60
CA LYS A 107 -3.65 -9.77 -21.80
C LYS A 107 -2.91 -8.51 -21.38
N GLN A 108 -1.59 -8.63 -21.24
CA GLN A 108 -0.72 -7.49 -20.97
C GLN A 108 -0.95 -6.38 -22.01
N GLY A 109 -1.25 -5.17 -21.54
CA GLY A 109 -1.53 -4.01 -22.39
C GLY A 109 -3.00 -3.84 -22.80
N GLU A 110 -3.87 -4.80 -22.51
CA GLU A 110 -5.32 -4.66 -22.74
C GLU A 110 -6.00 -3.96 -21.55
N THR A 111 -7.10 -3.27 -21.84
CA THR A 111 -7.95 -2.60 -20.84
C THR A 111 -9.42 -2.92 -21.10
N VAL A 112 -10.25 -2.80 -20.07
CA VAL A 112 -11.72 -2.88 -20.24
C VAL A 112 -12.24 -1.73 -21.12
N SER A 113 -13.43 -1.92 -21.69
CA SER A 113 -14.10 -0.86 -22.45
C SER A 113 -14.39 0.36 -21.58
N LYS A 114 -14.08 1.55 -22.10
CA LYS A 114 -14.24 2.81 -21.39
C LYS A 114 -15.70 3.26 -21.36
N THR A 115 -16.45 2.85 -20.35
CA THR A 115 -17.83 3.32 -20.13
C THR A 115 -17.86 4.78 -19.68
N ALA A 116 -19.02 5.43 -19.78
CA ALA A 116 -19.22 6.78 -19.25
C ALA A 116 -18.95 6.85 -17.73
N GLU A 117 -19.33 5.81 -16.98
CA GLU A 117 -19.02 5.69 -15.56
C GLU A 117 -17.51 5.64 -15.30
N LEU A 118 -16.78 4.80 -16.05
CA LEU A 118 -15.31 4.69 -15.89
C LEU A 118 -14.58 5.95 -16.33
N ALA A 119 -15.08 6.67 -17.32
CA ALA A 119 -14.55 7.99 -17.72
C ALA A 119 -14.76 9.03 -16.61
N TYR A 120 -15.95 9.06 -16.00
CA TYR A 120 -16.20 9.93 -14.86
C TYR A 120 -15.33 9.55 -13.66
N PHE A 121 -15.25 8.27 -13.32
CA PHE A 121 -14.41 7.78 -12.22
C PHE A 121 -12.92 8.11 -12.43
N GLU A 122 -12.40 7.97 -13.66
CA GLU A 122 -11.04 8.40 -13.98
C GLU A 122 -10.82 9.89 -13.72
N SER A 123 -11.77 10.75 -14.10
CA SER A 123 -11.66 12.19 -13.86
C SER A 123 -11.55 12.49 -12.36
N ILE A 124 -12.32 11.79 -11.52
CA ILE A 124 -12.23 11.91 -10.05
C ILE A 124 -10.90 11.39 -9.52
N MET A 125 -10.44 10.22 -9.98
CA MET A 125 -9.13 9.69 -9.56
C MET A 125 -7.98 10.63 -9.95
N SER A 126 -8.06 11.29 -11.11
CA SER A 126 -7.06 12.28 -11.52
C SER A 126 -6.97 13.47 -10.56
N GLU A 127 -8.12 14.02 -10.15
CA GLU A 127 -8.15 15.13 -9.19
C GLU A 127 -7.72 14.71 -7.78
N LEU A 128 -8.17 13.54 -7.30
CA LEU A 128 -7.72 13.00 -6.01
C LEU A 128 -6.21 12.72 -6.01
N GLY A 129 -5.66 12.26 -7.12
CA GLY A 129 -4.23 12.03 -7.28
C GLY A 129 -3.40 13.26 -6.92
N LYS A 130 -3.85 14.47 -7.29
CA LYS A 130 -3.15 15.72 -6.95
C LYS A 130 -3.05 15.93 -5.43
N VAL A 131 -4.10 15.62 -4.68
CA VAL A 131 -4.14 15.76 -3.22
C VAL A 131 -3.24 14.73 -2.56
N PHE A 132 -3.34 13.47 -3.00
CA PHE A 132 -2.61 12.35 -2.41
C PHE A 132 -1.10 12.47 -2.65
N LYS A 133 -0.71 12.86 -3.87
CA LYS A 133 0.68 13.15 -4.24
C LYS A 133 1.27 14.28 -3.41
N ARG A 134 0.51 15.37 -3.18
CA ARG A 134 0.93 16.49 -2.34
C ARG A 134 1.19 16.06 -0.91
N HIS A 135 0.22 15.38 -0.28
CA HIS A 135 0.36 14.84 1.08
C HIS A 135 1.60 13.96 1.23
N VAL A 136 1.81 13.04 0.28
CA VAL A 136 2.95 12.13 0.29
C VAL A 136 4.28 12.86 0.18
N LYS A 137 4.38 13.84 -0.73
CA LYS A 137 5.59 14.66 -0.91
C LYS A 137 5.94 15.46 0.35
N GLU A 138 4.93 15.90 1.10
CA GLU A 138 5.11 16.67 2.34
C GLU A 138 5.42 15.79 3.55
N SER A 139 4.93 14.55 3.55
CA SER A 139 4.93 13.66 4.73
C SER A 139 6.10 12.69 4.81
N PHE A 140 6.80 12.43 3.71
CA PHE A 140 7.85 11.40 3.65
C PHE A 140 9.20 11.95 3.19
N ASP A 141 10.27 11.43 3.80
CA ASP A 141 11.64 11.77 3.43
C ASP A 141 12.20 10.78 2.38
N ALA A 142 11.79 9.51 2.45
CA ALA A 142 12.14 8.47 1.49
C ALA A 142 11.18 7.28 1.59
N PHE A 143 11.24 6.42 0.57
CA PHE A 143 10.50 5.16 0.53
C PHE A 143 11.42 3.94 0.46
N ILE A 144 10.99 2.86 1.10
CA ILE A 144 11.49 1.52 0.85
C ILE A 144 10.38 0.76 0.13
N HIS A 145 10.66 0.29 -1.08
CA HIS A 145 9.72 -0.40 -1.93
C HIS A 145 10.03 -1.90 -1.95
N LEU A 146 9.05 -2.72 -1.57
CA LEU A 146 9.16 -4.18 -1.54
C LEU A 146 8.61 -4.76 -2.85
N PRO A 147 9.44 -5.43 -3.67
CA PRO A 147 9.02 -5.99 -4.95
C PRO A 147 8.06 -7.18 -4.80
N ASN A 148 7.38 -7.52 -5.89
CA ASN A 148 6.41 -8.61 -5.97
C ASN A 148 7.09 -9.99 -6.05
N GLU A 149 7.78 -10.40 -5.00
CA GLU A 149 8.51 -11.68 -4.92
C GLU A 149 7.66 -12.83 -4.37
N LEU A 150 6.58 -12.50 -3.66
CA LEU A 150 5.70 -13.47 -3.02
C LEU A 150 4.48 -13.75 -3.89
N PRO A 151 3.93 -14.97 -3.88
CA PRO A 151 2.69 -15.27 -4.59
C PRO A 151 1.53 -14.45 -4.00
N LEU A 152 0.54 -14.12 -4.84
CA LEU A 152 -0.71 -13.56 -4.38
C LEU A 152 -1.37 -14.50 -3.35
N ALA A 153 -1.93 -13.92 -2.30
CA ALA A 153 -2.64 -14.70 -1.29
C ALA A 153 -3.92 -15.26 -1.92
N LYS A 154 -4.14 -16.58 -1.79
CA LYS A 154 -5.38 -17.26 -2.23
C LYS A 154 -6.50 -17.13 -1.19
N ASP A 155 -6.56 -15.99 -0.49
CA ASP A 155 -7.51 -15.79 0.61
C ASP A 155 -8.92 -15.43 0.13
N GLY A 156 -9.13 -15.29 -1.19
CA GLY A 156 -10.45 -15.07 -1.80
C GLY A 156 -11.10 -13.72 -1.47
N HIS A 157 -10.38 -12.85 -0.76
CA HIS A 157 -10.92 -11.60 -0.23
C HIS A 157 -10.41 -10.35 -0.95
N ARG A 158 -9.44 -10.52 -1.85
CA ARG A 158 -8.79 -9.43 -2.57
C ARG A 158 -9.14 -9.57 -4.04
N PRO A 159 -9.87 -8.61 -4.64
CA PRO A 159 -10.19 -8.63 -6.06
C PRO A 159 -8.99 -8.13 -6.87
N VAL A 160 -7.91 -8.90 -6.86
CA VAL A 160 -6.65 -8.55 -7.52
C VAL A 160 -6.10 -9.76 -8.27
N ASN A 161 -5.68 -9.52 -9.51
CA ASN A 161 -4.96 -10.48 -10.35
C ASN A 161 -3.53 -9.96 -10.61
N GLU A 162 -2.71 -10.75 -11.30
CA GLU A 162 -1.31 -10.41 -11.57
C GLU A 162 -1.14 -9.16 -12.44
N LEU A 163 -2.06 -8.90 -13.39
CA LEU A 163 -2.04 -7.68 -14.21
C LEU A 163 -2.36 -6.44 -13.38
N PHE A 164 -3.38 -6.53 -12.53
CA PHE A 164 -3.74 -5.48 -11.58
C PHE A 164 -2.59 -5.20 -10.63
N ARG A 165 -1.95 -6.26 -10.12
CA ARG A 165 -0.80 -6.17 -9.22
C ARG A 165 0.37 -5.46 -9.89
N SER A 166 0.77 -5.90 -11.08
CA SER A 166 1.90 -5.33 -11.81
C SER A 166 1.64 -3.87 -12.19
N ALA A 167 0.46 -3.55 -12.71
CA ALA A 167 0.10 -2.16 -13.05
C ALA A 167 0.05 -1.23 -11.84
N SER A 168 -0.35 -1.75 -10.67
CA SER A 168 -0.31 -0.99 -9.41
C SER A 168 1.13 -0.70 -8.97
N ASP A 169 2.02 -1.68 -9.15
CA ASP A 169 3.44 -1.53 -8.85
C ASP A 169 4.12 -0.50 -9.75
N ASP A 170 3.85 -0.59 -11.06
CA ASP A 170 4.41 0.31 -12.06
C ASP A 170 3.92 1.74 -11.86
N LEU A 171 2.60 1.95 -11.68
CA LEU A 171 2.06 3.27 -11.41
C LEU A 171 2.62 3.88 -10.12
N LEU A 172 2.93 3.06 -9.11
CA LEU A 172 3.54 3.55 -7.87
C LEU A 172 4.96 4.06 -8.10
N LYS A 173 5.79 3.30 -8.81
CA LYS A 173 7.17 3.70 -9.13
C LYS A 173 7.20 4.92 -10.04
N GLU A 174 6.38 4.92 -11.10
CA GLU A 174 6.19 6.08 -11.99
C GLU A 174 5.80 7.34 -11.19
N THR A 175 4.92 7.19 -10.20
CA THR A 175 4.53 8.33 -9.35
C THR A 175 5.66 8.79 -8.43
N PHE A 176 6.52 7.89 -7.93
CA PHE A 176 7.71 8.31 -7.18
C PHE A 176 8.67 9.09 -8.06
N ASP A 177 8.91 8.62 -9.28
CA ASP A 177 9.75 9.29 -10.27
C ASP A 177 9.20 10.67 -10.63
N GLU A 178 7.89 10.76 -10.91
CA GLU A 178 7.18 12.03 -11.19
C GLU A 178 7.37 13.04 -10.06
N LEU A 179 7.28 12.60 -8.80
CA LEU A 179 7.39 13.47 -7.64
C LEU A 179 8.84 13.79 -7.25
N GLY A 180 9.82 13.12 -7.88
CA GLY A 180 11.23 13.22 -7.53
C GLY A 180 11.54 12.69 -6.12
N ILE A 181 10.75 11.71 -5.64
CA ILE A 181 10.92 11.16 -4.29
C ILE A 181 11.92 10.01 -4.34
N LYS A 182 12.90 10.05 -3.43
CA LYS A 182 13.86 8.96 -3.28
C LYS A 182 13.17 7.68 -2.79
N TYR A 183 13.35 6.59 -3.51
CA TYR A 183 12.94 5.27 -3.07
C TYR A 183 14.04 4.23 -3.31
N HIS A 184 14.03 3.17 -2.50
CA HIS A 184 14.96 2.05 -2.60
C HIS A 184 14.18 0.75 -2.76
N ILE A 185 14.53 -0.05 -3.76
CA ILE A 185 13.93 -1.38 -3.93
C ILE A 185 14.68 -2.36 -3.03
N VAL A 186 13.96 -3.05 -2.13
CA VAL A 186 14.54 -3.98 -1.17
C VAL A 186 13.78 -5.30 -1.21
N GLY A 187 14.43 -6.35 -1.71
CA GLY A 187 13.91 -7.71 -1.82
C GLY A 187 14.57 -8.69 -0.86
N GLY A 188 14.26 -9.98 -1.03
CA GLY A 188 14.88 -11.08 -0.29
C GLY A 188 14.14 -11.48 1.00
N THR A 189 14.83 -12.22 1.87
CA THR A 189 14.28 -12.71 3.15
C THR A 189 13.98 -11.56 4.12
N LEU A 190 13.19 -11.83 5.16
CA LEU A 190 12.89 -10.83 6.20
C LEU A 190 14.16 -10.25 6.84
N GLU A 191 15.17 -11.10 7.05
CA GLU A 191 16.47 -10.70 7.58
C GLU A 191 17.23 -9.82 6.59
N GLN A 192 17.35 -10.24 5.33
CA GLN A 192 18.02 -9.47 4.29
C GLN A 192 17.38 -8.08 4.12
N ARG A 193 16.04 -8.03 4.10
CA ARG A 193 15.28 -6.77 4.03
C ARG A 193 15.60 -5.89 5.22
N ALA A 194 15.56 -6.42 6.44
CA ALA A 194 15.80 -5.65 7.65
C ALA A 194 17.23 -5.07 7.71
N ASN A 195 18.24 -5.89 7.41
CA ASN A 195 19.63 -5.47 7.40
C ASN A 195 19.87 -4.39 6.33
N THR A 196 19.37 -4.61 5.11
CA THR A 196 19.49 -3.64 4.00
C THR A 196 18.82 -2.31 4.35
N ILE A 197 17.63 -2.34 4.96
CA ILE A 197 16.94 -1.13 5.40
C ILE A 197 17.73 -0.42 6.50
N SER A 198 18.29 -1.16 7.46
CA SER A 198 19.16 -0.59 8.51
C SER A 198 20.33 0.18 7.92
N GLU A 199 20.98 -0.37 6.90
CA GLU A 199 22.10 0.23 6.18
C GLU A 199 21.67 1.48 5.39
N ILE A 200 20.59 1.39 4.61
CA ILE A 200 20.04 2.52 3.83
C ILE A 200 19.69 3.70 4.74
N LEU A 201 19.06 3.41 5.88
CA LEU A 201 18.65 4.44 6.83
C LEU A 201 19.81 4.92 7.72
N ASN A 202 20.95 4.22 7.70
CA ASN A 202 22.10 4.46 8.57
C ASN A 202 21.69 4.50 10.06
N ILE A 203 20.84 3.56 10.47
CA ILE A 203 20.38 3.41 11.86
C ILE A 203 20.96 2.11 12.39
N LYS A 204 21.59 2.16 13.57
CA LYS A 204 22.07 0.95 14.24
C LYS A 204 20.89 0.18 14.86
N PRO A 205 20.83 -1.14 14.67
CA PRO A 205 19.82 -1.97 15.33
C PRO A 205 19.91 -1.89 16.85
N VAL A 206 18.77 -2.00 17.52
CA VAL A 206 18.67 -2.04 18.99
C VAL A 206 18.48 -3.46 19.53
N LYS A 207 18.24 -4.43 18.66
CA LYS A 207 17.96 -5.85 18.95
C LYS A 207 18.57 -6.73 17.87
N THR A 208 18.63 -8.05 18.12
CA THR A 208 18.96 -8.99 17.06
C THR A 208 17.80 -9.13 16.08
N ILE A 209 18.11 -9.54 14.85
CA ILE A 209 17.09 -9.68 13.81
C ILE A 209 16.16 -10.86 14.12
N GLU A 210 16.67 -11.92 14.74
CA GLU A 210 15.91 -13.09 15.17
C GLU A 210 14.85 -12.72 16.21
N GLU A 211 15.22 -11.91 17.20
CA GLU A 211 14.30 -11.41 18.23
C GLU A 211 13.18 -10.57 17.63
N SER A 212 13.52 -9.65 16.72
CA SER A 212 12.54 -8.79 16.06
C SER A 212 11.62 -9.56 15.12
N ILE A 213 12.12 -10.57 14.39
CA ILE A 213 11.29 -11.48 13.58
C ILE A 213 10.33 -12.28 14.45
N ALA A 214 10.79 -12.82 15.59
CA ALA A 214 9.93 -13.56 16.51
C ALA A 214 8.81 -12.68 17.08
N SER A 215 9.14 -11.47 17.53
CA SER A 215 8.17 -10.49 18.05
C SER A 215 7.16 -10.07 16.97
N ALA A 216 7.63 -9.77 15.77
CA ALA A 216 6.78 -9.36 14.65
C ALA A 216 5.81 -10.48 14.24
N ASN A 217 6.26 -11.73 14.19
CA ASN A 217 5.38 -12.87 13.89
C ASN A 217 4.31 -13.08 14.95
N ALA A 218 4.64 -12.92 16.24
CA ALA A 218 3.66 -13.03 17.32
C ALA A 218 2.57 -11.96 17.19
N LYS A 219 2.95 -10.70 16.92
CA LYS A 219 2.01 -9.60 16.65
C LYS A 219 1.22 -9.79 15.36
N TYR A 220 1.86 -10.27 14.30
CA TYR A 220 1.19 -10.46 13.01
C TYR A 220 0.07 -11.49 13.10
N LYS A 221 0.27 -12.57 13.87
CA LYS A 221 -0.78 -13.57 14.13
C LYS A 221 -2.03 -12.97 14.77
N THR A 222 -1.90 -11.99 15.67
CA THR A 222 -3.05 -11.32 16.29
C THR A 222 -3.76 -10.32 15.37
N LEU A 223 -3.12 -9.90 14.26
CA LEU A 223 -3.71 -8.99 13.28
C LEU A 223 -4.48 -9.70 12.17
N ILE A 224 -4.18 -10.98 11.93
CA ILE A 224 -4.82 -11.79 10.87
C ILE A 224 -5.89 -12.76 11.40
N MET A 225 -5.98 -12.93 12.72
CA MET A 225 -7.06 -13.63 13.40
C MET A 225 -8.23 -12.68 13.65
#